data_AF-A0A7K4B239-F1
#
_entry.id   AF-A0A7K4B239-F1
#
_cell.length_a   1.000
_cell.length_b   1.000
_cell.length_c   1.000
_cell.angle_alpha   90.00
_cell.angle_beta   90.00
_cell.angle_gamma   90.00
#
_symmetry.space_group_name_H-M   'P 1'
#
loop_
_entity.id
_entity.type
_entity.pdbx_description
1 polymer ?
#
loop_
_entity_poly.entity_id
_entity_poly.type
_entity_poly.pdbx_seq_one_letter_code
_entity_poly.pdbx_strand_id
1 'polypeptide(L)'
;MKIEFSSLKESAASFVLSDVSIAFANALRRAMTSEVMAFAIEDVRIYDNTSALFDEILTHRLGLIPLVTDPDNFVPRSHCSCNGAGCPRCTVTFTMSVEGPGVVMSGDLISQDAVVRPAEDNIPVVKLEKGQKVVIEAQAYMERGLEHAKWSPVTVCGYKNYPVITHDERCDGCGLCVEVCPKEILQVTGSVIGVKEGALESCSLCRLCEQACLNSGIGDKPAIHIGMDERRFLFTVESAGALPTVGIIKQGLLFLKKQSDELHEALSEIRG
;
A
#
# COMPACT_ATOMS: atom_id res chain seq x y z
N MET A 1 9.02 -21.23 -0.50
CA MET A 1 8.63 -19.80 -0.34
C MET A 1 9.68 -19.14 0.51
N LYS A 2 10.26 -18.03 0.03
CA LYS A 2 11.26 -17.23 0.74
C LYS A 2 10.94 -15.75 0.55
N ILE A 3 11.13 -14.95 1.60
CA ILE A 3 10.95 -13.49 1.59
C ILE A 3 12.29 -12.86 1.96
N GLU A 4 12.81 -12.00 1.08
CA GLU A 4 14.08 -11.31 1.27
C GLU A 4 13.85 -9.81 1.14
N PHE A 5 14.02 -9.06 2.23
CA PHE A 5 13.82 -7.61 2.23
C PHE A 5 15.04 -6.90 1.64
N SER A 6 14.83 -6.13 0.58
CA SER A 6 15.84 -5.21 0.05
C SER A 6 15.82 -3.86 0.77
N SER A 7 14.65 -3.43 1.24
CA SER A 7 14.48 -2.26 2.11
C SER A 7 13.28 -2.46 3.02
N LEU A 8 13.44 -2.12 4.30
CA LEU A 8 12.36 -2.16 5.28
C LEU A 8 12.40 -0.89 6.14
N LYS A 9 11.38 -0.05 5.96
CA LYS A 9 11.12 1.15 6.75
C LYS A 9 9.70 1.05 7.30
N GLU A 10 9.37 1.91 8.27
CA GLU A 10 8.05 1.91 8.90
C GLU A 10 6.91 2.10 7.88
N SER A 11 7.05 3.09 6.98
CA SER A 11 6.03 3.42 5.97
C SER A 11 6.28 2.82 4.58
N ALA A 12 7.44 2.22 4.31
CA ALA A 12 7.76 1.65 3.00
C ALA A 12 8.61 0.37 3.09
N ALA A 13 8.25 -0.64 2.32
CA ALA A 13 8.97 -1.90 2.22
C ALA A 13 9.17 -2.30 0.76
N SER A 14 10.32 -2.90 0.47
CA SER A 14 10.61 -3.58 -0.78
C SER A 14 11.25 -4.93 -0.48
N PHE A 15 10.72 -5.99 -1.12
CA PHE A 15 11.18 -7.35 -0.87
C PHE A 15 10.98 -8.25 -2.09
N VAL A 16 11.79 -9.30 -2.16
CA VAL A 16 11.66 -10.37 -3.14
C VAL A 16 10.89 -11.53 -2.51
N LEU A 17 9.81 -11.95 -3.16
CA LEU A 17 9.07 -13.16 -2.84
C LEU A 17 9.43 -14.25 -3.85
N SER A 18 10.11 -15.31 -3.39
CA SER A 18 10.65 -16.38 -4.21
C SER A 18 9.92 -17.72 -3.98
N ASP A 19 9.98 -18.60 -4.98
CA ASP A 19 9.43 -19.95 -5.02
C ASP A 19 7.88 -20.02 -4.99
N VAL A 20 7.18 -18.98 -5.42
CA VAL A 20 5.70 -18.94 -5.42
C VAL A 20 5.14 -18.83 -6.83
N SER A 21 3.83 -19.06 -6.98
CA SER A 21 3.13 -18.79 -8.25
C SER A 21 2.68 -17.33 -8.30
N ILE A 22 2.43 -16.83 -9.52
CA ILE A 22 1.83 -15.51 -9.73
C ILE A 22 0.46 -15.38 -9.04
N ALA A 23 -0.30 -16.47 -8.95
CA ALA A 23 -1.59 -16.50 -8.26
C ALA A 23 -1.43 -16.21 -6.76
N PHE A 24 -0.43 -16.82 -6.11
CA PHE A 24 -0.14 -16.57 -4.70
C PHE A 24 0.38 -15.15 -4.47
N ALA A 25 1.29 -14.66 -5.31
CA ALA A 25 1.78 -13.29 -5.23
C ALA A 25 0.63 -12.28 -5.34
N ASN A 26 -0.28 -12.46 -6.31
CA ASN A 26 -1.45 -11.58 -6.45
C ASN A 26 -2.44 -11.74 -5.29
N ALA A 27 -2.62 -12.94 -4.74
CA ALA A 27 -3.46 -13.15 -3.56
C ALA A 27 -2.91 -12.37 -2.36
N LEU A 28 -1.60 -12.43 -2.11
CA LEU A 28 -0.96 -11.65 -1.05
C LEU A 28 -1.11 -10.14 -1.27
N ARG A 29 -0.87 -9.67 -2.51
CA ARG A 29 -1.09 -8.25 -2.86
C ARG A 29 -2.52 -7.82 -2.55
N ARG A 30 -3.53 -8.60 -2.98
CA ARG A 30 -4.95 -8.31 -2.72
C ARG A 30 -5.30 -8.35 -1.24
N ALA A 31 -4.78 -9.32 -0.49
CA ALA A 31 -4.99 -9.41 0.94
C ALA A 31 -4.48 -8.15 1.66
N MET A 32 -3.25 -7.71 1.34
CA MET A 32 -2.66 -6.49 1.92
C MET A 32 -3.46 -5.22 1.58
N THR A 33 -4.06 -5.13 0.39
CA THR A 33 -4.82 -3.94 -0.02
C THR A 33 -6.25 -3.92 0.51
N SER A 34 -6.94 -5.06 0.49
CA SER A 34 -8.40 -5.08 0.66
C SER A 34 -8.87 -5.80 1.91
N GLU A 35 -8.08 -6.69 2.51
CA GLU A 35 -8.53 -7.55 3.62
C GLU A 35 -7.90 -7.17 4.96
N VAL A 36 -6.74 -6.51 4.94
CA VAL A 36 -6.17 -5.91 6.15
C VAL A 36 -7.04 -4.74 6.57
N MET A 37 -7.52 -4.79 7.81
CA MET A 37 -8.39 -3.77 8.38
C MET A 37 -7.61 -2.55 8.87
N ALA A 38 -8.21 -1.38 8.73
CA ALA A 38 -7.70 -0.11 9.26
C ALA A 38 -8.83 0.65 9.96
N PHE A 39 -8.51 1.59 10.85
CA PHE A 39 -9.47 2.58 11.35
C PHE A 39 -9.72 3.67 10.32
N ALA A 40 -10.99 4.05 10.15
CA ALA A 40 -11.36 5.29 9.46
C ALA A 40 -12.63 5.88 10.08
N ILE A 41 -12.81 7.19 9.94
CA ILE A 41 -14.03 7.90 10.37
C ILE A 41 -15.20 7.51 9.44
N GLU A 42 -16.32 7.13 10.04
CA GLU A 42 -17.57 6.82 9.33
C GLU A 42 -18.64 7.86 9.65
N ASP A 43 -19.00 7.96 10.92
CA ASP A 43 -20.11 8.79 11.37
C ASP A 43 -19.58 10.13 11.87
N VAL A 44 -20.10 11.25 11.35
CA VAL A 44 -19.74 12.60 11.82
C VAL A 44 -21.01 13.36 12.19
N ARG A 45 -21.07 13.81 13.43
CA ARG A 45 -22.10 14.71 13.96
C ARG A 45 -21.54 16.12 13.92
N ILE A 46 -22.20 16.98 13.16
CA ILE A 46 -21.84 18.40 13.04
C ILE A 46 -22.76 19.19 13.97
N TYR A 47 -22.15 19.89 14.93
CA TYR A 47 -22.86 20.84 15.80
C TYR A 47 -22.85 22.23 15.20
N ASP A 48 -21.73 22.60 14.57
CA ASP A 48 -21.59 23.90 13.92
C ASP A 48 -20.57 23.80 12.78
N ASN A 49 -20.97 24.19 11.58
CA ASN A 49 -20.07 24.38 10.46
C ASN A 49 -20.46 25.67 9.74
N THR A 50 -19.67 26.71 9.96
CA THR A 50 -19.81 28.01 9.27
C THR A 50 -18.66 28.25 8.30
N SER A 51 -17.89 27.20 7.98
CA SER A 51 -16.78 27.25 7.04
C SER A 51 -17.27 27.40 5.59
N ALA A 52 -16.31 27.51 4.66
CA ALA A 52 -16.61 27.54 3.23
C ALA A 52 -16.96 26.16 2.63
N LEU A 53 -16.75 25.05 3.36
CA LEU A 53 -17.06 23.71 2.89
C LEU A 53 -18.43 23.27 3.37
N PHE A 54 -19.23 22.72 2.45
CA PHE A 54 -20.44 21.99 2.82
C PHE A 54 -20.11 20.77 3.68
N ASP A 55 -21.06 20.39 4.51
CA ASP A 55 -20.94 19.30 5.48
C ASP A 55 -20.48 17.99 4.84
N GLU A 56 -21.00 17.64 3.66
CA GLU A 56 -20.63 16.42 2.93
C GLU A 56 -19.17 16.43 2.48
N ILE A 57 -18.64 17.60 2.10
CA ILE A 57 -17.25 17.73 1.67
C ILE A 57 -16.32 17.71 2.88
N LEU A 58 -16.71 18.37 3.97
CA LEU A 58 -15.96 18.35 5.23
C LEU A 58 -15.85 16.92 5.77
N THR A 59 -16.98 16.21 5.86
CA THR A 59 -17.05 14.82 6.36
C THR A 59 -16.32 13.85 5.45
N HIS A 60 -16.42 14.00 4.12
CA HIS A 60 -15.65 13.19 3.18
C HIS A 60 -14.13 13.36 3.40
N ARG A 61 -13.65 14.59 3.63
CA ARG A 61 -12.23 14.84 3.93
C ARG A 61 -11.82 14.19 5.25
N LEU A 62 -12.63 14.33 6.30
CA LEU A 62 -12.37 13.68 7.60
C LEU A 62 -12.30 12.16 7.49
N GLY A 63 -13.18 11.56 6.68
CA GLY A 63 -13.19 10.12 6.41
C GLY A 63 -11.92 9.59 5.73
N LEU A 64 -11.13 10.45 5.07
CA LEU A 64 -9.88 10.09 4.40
C LEU A 64 -8.62 10.38 5.23
N ILE A 65 -8.76 10.93 6.43
CA ILE A 65 -7.62 11.11 7.33
C ILE A 65 -7.19 9.72 7.84
N PRO A 66 -5.96 9.27 7.55
CA PRO A 66 -5.48 7.99 8.05
C PRO A 66 -5.37 8.03 9.57
N LEU A 67 -5.89 7.01 10.24
CA LEU A 67 -5.82 6.84 11.69
C LEU A 67 -4.88 5.70 12.04
N VAL A 68 -4.03 5.90 13.03
CA VAL A 68 -3.20 4.83 13.61
C VAL A 68 -4.13 3.71 14.06
N THR A 69 -3.83 2.49 13.61
CA THR A 69 -4.64 1.30 13.84
C THR A 69 -3.96 0.35 14.81
N ASP A 70 -4.71 -0.05 15.84
CA ASP A 70 -4.30 -1.07 16.80
C ASP A 70 -5.18 -2.31 16.65
N PRO A 71 -4.78 -3.27 15.79
CA PRO A 71 -5.60 -4.43 15.48
C PRO A 71 -5.68 -5.45 16.62
N ASP A 72 -4.79 -5.35 17.62
CA ASP A 72 -4.72 -6.32 18.72
C ASP A 72 -5.66 -5.93 19.87
N ASN A 73 -5.95 -4.64 20.04
CA ASN A 73 -6.78 -4.13 21.14
C ASN A 73 -8.25 -3.86 20.76
N PHE A 74 -8.59 -3.87 19.47
CA PHE A 74 -9.94 -3.60 19.00
C PHE A 74 -10.55 -4.80 18.28
N VAL A 75 -11.86 -4.96 18.45
CA VAL A 75 -12.64 -5.98 17.74
C VAL A 75 -13.35 -5.32 16.57
N PRO A 76 -13.28 -5.89 15.34
CA PRO A 76 -14.04 -5.38 14.20
C PRO A 76 -15.52 -5.26 14.53
N ARG A 77 -16.19 -4.20 14.06
CA ARG A 77 -17.60 -3.92 14.38
C ARG A 77 -18.52 -5.08 13.99
N SER A 78 -18.22 -5.76 12.89
CA SER A 78 -18.90 -6.97 12.40
C SER A 78 -18.81 -8.18 13.32
N HIS A 79 -17.75 -8.29 14.13
CA HIS A 79 -17.53 -9.38 15.07
C HIS A 79 -17.70 -8.95 16.54
N CYS A 80 -18.20 -7.73 16.77
CA CYS A 80 -18.39 -7.19 18.10
C CYS A 80 -19.72 -7.64 18.71
N SER A 81 -19.71 -7.96 20.01
CA SER A 81 -20.91 -8.35 20.76
C SER A 81 -21.95 -7.23 20.94
N CYS A 82 -21.65 -6.01 20.51
CA CYS A 82 -22.55 -4.86 20.65
C CYS A 82 -23.56 -4.74 19.49
N ASN A 83 -23.62 -5.71 18.57
CA ASN A 83 -24.55 -5.75 17.43
C ASN A 83 -24.57 -4.45 16.62
N GLY A 84 -23.40 -3.85 16.40
CA GLY A 84 -23.28 -2.63 15.63
C GLY A 84 -23.69 -1.34 16.35
N ALA A 85 -24.11 -1.37 17.61
CA ALA A 85 -24.46 -0.15 18.37
C ALA A 85 -23.27 0.81 18.57
N GLY A 86 -22.03 0.32 18.45
CA GLY A 86 -20.81 1.06 18.80
C GLY A 86 -20.54 0.94 20.30
N CYS A 87 -19.36 0.46 20.66
CA CYS A 87 -18.91 0.38 22.05
C CYS A 87 -17.41 0.64 22.12
N PRO A 88 -16.85 0.90 23.31
CA PRO A 88 -15.43 1.22 23.45
C PRO A 88 -14.47 0.15 22.92
N ARG A 89 -14.93 -1.08 22.65
CA ARG A 89 -14.11 -2.17 22.07
C ARG A 89 -14.06 -2.18 20.54
N CYS A 90 -14.95 -1.47 19.85
CA CYS A 90 -15.04 -1.51 18.38
C CYS A 90 -15.11 -0.13 17.73
N THR A 91 -15.28 0.95 18.50
CA THR A 91 -15.38 2.32 18.00
C THR A 91 -14.53 3.26 18.85
N VAL A 92 -13.94 4.27 18.20
CA VAL A 92 -13.25 5.38 18.83
C VAL A 92 -13.96 6.67 18.49
N THR A 93 -14.17 7.54 19.48
CA THR A 93 -14.79 8.85 19.30
C THR A 93 -13.73 9.94 19.23
N PHE A 94 -13.93 10.89 18.34
CA PHE A 94 -13.12 12.09 18.16
C PHE A 94 -13.99 13.33 18.35
N THR A 95 -13.40 14.40 18.87
CA THR A 95 -14.05 15.71 18.95
C THR A 95 -13.13 16.77 18.36
N MET A 96 -13.72 17.81 17.77
CA MET A 96 -12.97 18.94 17.23
C MET A 96 -13.81 20.21 17.36
N SER A 97 -13.20 21.28 17.86
CA SER A 97 -13.85 22.58 18.06
C SER A 97 -12.83 23.68 17.79
N VAL A 98 -12.85 24.23 16.57
CA VAL A 98 -11.89 25.23 16.11
C VAL A 98 -12.63 26.46 15.60
N GLU A 99 -12.16 27.65 15.99
CA GLU A 99 -12.64 28.95 15.51
C GLU A 99 -11.52 29.67 14.75
N GLY A 100 -11.87 30.29 13.62
CA GLY A 100 -10.94 31.03 12.77
C GLY A 100 -10.57 32.41 13.31
N PRO A 101 -9.53 33.05 12.75
CA PRO A 101 -8.89 32.68 11.48
C PRO A 101 -7.82 31.60 11.63
N GLY A 102 -7.73 30.68 10.67
CA GLY A 102 -6.73 29.61 10.67
C GLY A 102 -7.02 28.49 9.66
N VAL A 103 -6.16 27.47 9.63
CA VAL A 103 -6.43 26.22 8.90
C VAL A 103 -6.64 25.14 9.95
N VAL A 104 -7.80 24.50 9.91
CA VAL A 104 -8.09 23.30 10.69
C VAL A 104 -7.23 22.17 10.13
N MET A 105 -6.47 21.52 10.99
CA MET A 105 -5.58 20.41 10.66
C MET A 105 -6.10 19.10 11.25
N SER A 106 -5.59 17.97 10.77
CA SER A 106 -5.91 16.66 11.34
C SER A 106 -5.57 16.57 12.82
N GLY A 107 -4.50 17.21 13.29
CA GLY A 107 -4.12 17.27 14.70
C GLY A 107 -5.13 17.99 15.60
N ASP A 108 -6.09 18.72 15.05
CA ASP A 108 -7.19 19.33 15.83
C ASP A 108 -8.28 18.30 16.20
N LEU A 109 -8.24 17.08 15.65
CA LEU A 109 -9.09 15.96 16.05
C LEU A 109 -8.58 15.36 17.37
N ILE A 110 -9.29 15.63 18.44
CA ILE A 110 -8.99 15.13 19.78
C ILE A 110 -9.61 13.73 19.92
N SER A 111 -8.75 12.70 19.96
CA SER A 111 -9.17 11.32 20.21
C SER A 111 -9.50 11.08 21.68
N GLN A 112 -10.53 10.25 21.93
CA GLN A 112 -10.80 9.69 23.26
C GLN A 112 -9.95 8.45 23.57
N ASP A 113 -9.17 7.96 22.61
CA ASP A 113 -8.22 6.86 22.76
C ASP A 113 -6.78 7.36 22.68
N ALA A 114 -5.86 6.73 23.43
CA ALA A 114 -4.46 7.16 23.49
C ALA A 114 -3.63 6.73 22.27
N VAL A 115 -4.06 5.68 21.56
CA VAL A 115 -3.33 5.07 20.43
C VAL A 115 -3.96 5.47 19.11
N VAL A 116 -5.29 5.36 18.98
CA VAL A 116 -6.01 5.63 17.74
C VAL A 116 -6.18 7.14 17.57
N ARG A 117 -5.25 7.73 16.81
CA ARG A 117 -5.16 9.16 16.50
C ARG A 117 -4.83 9.37 15.02
N PRO A 118 -4.94 10.59 14.47
CA PRO A 118 -4.42 10.88 13.13
C PRO A 118 -2.98 10.38 12.99
N ALA A 119 -2.69 9.70 11.89
CA ALA A 119 -1.33 9.21 11.62
C ALA A 119 -0.35 10.37 11.37
N GLU A 120 -0.86 11.47 10.82
CA GLU A 120 -0.14 12.73 10.63
C GLU A 120 -1.01 13.87 11.16
N ASP A 121 -0.43 14.79 11.92
CA ASP A 121 -1.15 15.88 12.59
C ASP A 121 -1.30 17.14 11.70
N ASN A 122 -0.64 17.17 10.54
CA ASN A 122 -0.52 18.35 9.68
C ASN A 122 -1.32 18.26 8.38
N ILE A 123 -2.33 17.39 8.29
CA ILE A 123 -3.17 17.26 7.10
C ILE A 123 -4.23 18.38 7.13
N PRO A 124 -4.26 19.29 6.15
CA PRO A 124 -5.22 20.39 6.14
C PRO A 124 -6.64 19.88 5.86
N VAL A 125 -7.59 20.22 6.72
CA VAL A 125 -9.01 19.85 6.62
C VAL A 125 -9.79 20.98 5.95
N VAL A 126 -9.81 22.17 6.54
CA VAL A 126 -10.55 23.33 6.02
C VAL A 126 -9.93 24.64 6.50
N LYS A 127 -9.95 25.67 5.66
CA LYS A 127 -9.54 27.03 6.05
C LYS A 127 -10.75 27.78 6.62
N LEU A 128 -10.54 28.43 7.76
CA LEU A 128 -11.53 29.27 8.43
C LEU A 128 -11.10 30.74 8.37
N GLU A 129 -12.02 31.59 7.93
CA GLU A 129 -11.92 33.03 8.08
C GLU A 129 -12.31 33.46 9.50
N LYS A 130 -12.04 34.73 9.84
CA LYS A 130 -12.35 35.27 11.18
C LYS A 130 -13.85 35.11 11.51
N GLY A 131 -14.14 34.45 12.64
CA GLY A 131 -15.50 34.21 13.12
C GLY A 131 -16.21 32.99 12.52
N GLN A 132 -15.57 32.25 11.60
CA GLN A 132 -16.05 30.92 11.20
C GLN A 132 -15.58 29.86 12.20
N LYS A 133 -16.38 28.81 12.37
CA LYS A 133 -16.11 27.71 13.28
C LYS A 133 -16.50 26.37 12.69
N VAL A 134 -15.81 25.33 13.18
CA VAL A 134 -16.14 23.93 12.97
C VAL A 134 -16.17 23.24 14.33
N VAL A 135 -17.32 22.69 14.69
CA VAL A 135 -17.58 21.95 15.92
C VAL A 135 -18.22 20.61 15.56
N ILE A 136 -17.50 19.52 15.78
CA ILE A 136 -17.95 18.18 15.41
C ILE A 136 -17.63 17.14 16.49
N GLU A 137 -18.38 16.04 16.42
CA GLU A 137 -18.02 14.75 17.02
C GLU A 137 -17.97 13.72 15.88
N ALA A 138 -16.95 12.87 15.84
CA ALA A 138 -16.79 11.83 14.83
C ALA A 138 -16.57 10.46 15.47
N GLN A 139 -17.02 9.40 14.81
CA GLN A 139 -16.77 8.01 15.23
C GLN A 139 -16.00 7.27 14.14
N ALA A 140 -14.96 6.57 14.56
CA ALA A 140 -14.17 5.69 13.72
C ALA A 140 -14.30 4.24 14.18
N TYR A 141 -14.22 3.30 13.24
CA TYR A 141 -14.10 1.87 13.52
C TYR A 141 -13.20 1.19 12.50
N MET A 142 -12.75 -0.02 12.85
CA MET A 142 -11.96 -0.86 11.96
C MET A 142 -12.86 -1.60 10.98
N GLU A 143 -12.50 -1.53 9.71
CA GLU A 143 -13.10 -2.34 8.66
C GLU A 143 -12.10 -2.55 7.51
N ARG A 144 -12.48 -3.36 6.53
CA ARG A 144 -11.67 -3.74 5.38
C ARG A 144 -11.70 -2.70 4.26
N GLY A 145 -10.58 -2.55 3.57
CA GLY A 145 -10.50 -1.78 2.33
C GLY A 145 -11.42 -2.30 1.21
N LEU A 146 -11.89 -3.55 1.32
CA LEU A 146 -12.92 -4.12 0.43
C LEU A 146 -14.25 -3.38 0.54
N GLU A 147 -14.65 -2.95 1.74
CA GLU A 147 -15.93 -2.27 1.96
C GLU A 147 -15.90 -0.82 1.47
N HIS A 148 -14.78 -0.12 1.70
CA HIS A 148 -14.53 1.22 1.17
C HIS A 148 -13.03 1.53 1.12
N ALA A 149 -12.60 2.29 0.11
CA ALA A 149 -11.19 2.60 -0.12
C ALA A 149 -10.50 3.33 1.06
N LYS A 150 -11.26 4.05 1.89
CA LYS A 150 -10.75 4.76 3.08
C LYS A 150 -10.16 3.84 4.15
N TRP A 151 -10.54 2.56 4.14
CA TRP A 151 -9.99 1.54 5.03
C TRP A 151 -8.81 0.77 4.41
N SER A 152 -8.35 1.13 3.21
CA SER A 152 -7.12 0.58 2.65
C SER A 152 -5.92 1.04 3.50
N PRO A 153 -5.12 0.13 4.08
CA PRO A 153 -3.97 0.51 4.88
C PRO A 153 -2.74 0.88 4.03
N VAL A 154 -2.83 0.76 2.71
CA VAL A 154 -1.73 0.98 1.76
C VAL A 154 -2.06 2.09 0.77
N THR A 155 -1.03 2.87 0.41
CA THR A 155 -1.04 3.79 -0.74
C THR A 155 -0.47 3.11 -1.98
N VAL A 156 0.57 2.29 -1.81
CA VAL A 156 1.18 1.48 -2.87
C VAL A 156 1.24 0.04 -2.43
N CYS A 157 0.75 -0.86 -3.27
CA CYS A 157 0.87 -2.31 -3.05
C CYS A 157 0.91 -2.98 -4.42
N GLY A 158 2.13 -3.16 -4.93
CA GLY A 158 2.38 -3.69 -6.26
C GLY A 158 3.51 -4.70 -6.25
N TYR A 159 3.55 -5.50 -7.31
CA TYR A 159 4.71 -6.32 -7.58
C TYR A 159 4.96 -6.39 -9.08
N LYS A 160 6.19 -6.74 -9.44
CA LYS A 160 6.59 -7.13 -10.79
C LYS A 160 7.39 -8.43 -10.73
N ASN A 161 7.47 -9.15 -11.83
CA ASN A 161 8.37 -10.31 -11.94
C ASN A 161 9.83 -9.87 -11.76
N TYR A 162 10.65 -10.76 -11.22
CA TYR A 162 12.08 -10.52 -11.10
C TYR A 162 12.72 -10.47 -12.51
N PRO A 163 13.43 -9.40 -12.88
CA PRO A 163 14.03 -9.27 -14.20
C PRO A 163 15.14 -10.30 -14.44
N VAL A 164 15.19 -10.85 -15.64
CA VAL A 164 16.31 -11.67 -16.13
C VAL A 164 16.87 -11.00 -17.36
N ILE A 165 18.11 -10.53 -17.29
CA ILE A 165 18.79 -9.86 -18.41
C ILE A 165 19.91 -10.76 -18.88
N THR A 166 19.86 -11.19 -20.14
CA THR A 166 20.90 -11.98 -20.79
C THR A 166 21.30 -11.33 -22.11
N HIS A 167 22.45 -11.74 -22.63
CA HIS A 167 22.85 -11.44 -24.00
C HIS A 167 23.43 -12.70 -24.64
N ASP A 168 23.43 -12.76 -25.97
CA ASP A 168 24.08 -13.81 -26.74
C ASP A 168 25.44 -13.35 -27.31
N GLU A 169 26.12 -14.30 -27.98
CA GLU A 169 27.47 -14.16 -28.53
C GLU A 169 27.61 -13.05 -29.58
N ARG A 170 26.50 -12.56 -30.15
CA ARG A 170 26.52 -11.48 -31.15
C ARG A 170 26.74 -10.12 -30.53
N CYS A 171 26.56 -9.97 -29.21
CA CYS A 171 26.76 -8.68 -28.53
C CYS A 171 28.21 -8.20 -28.70
N ASP A 172 28.38 -7.00 -29.26
CA ASP A 172 29.68 -6.39 -29.56
C ASP A 172 30.06 -5.26 -28.58
N GLY A 173 29.21 -4.99 -27.59
CA GLY A 173 29.43 -3.94 -26.61
C GLY A 173 29.23 -2.51 -27.15
N CYS A 174 28.51 -2.30 -28.27
CA CYS A 174 28.30 -0.98 -28.87
C CYS A 174 27.68 0.09 -27.96
N GLY A 175 27.05 -0.28 -26.84
CA GLY A 175 26.59 0.65 -25.81
C GLY A 175 25.23 1.31 -26.06
N LEU A 176 24.61 1.16 -27.23
CA LEU A 176 23.31 1.78 -27.54
C LEU A 176 22.21 1.41 -26.53
N CYS A 177 22.19 0.16 -26.06
CA CYS A 177 21.21 -0.29 -25.06
C CYS A 177 21.45 0.34 -23.67
N VAL A 178 22.67 0.77 -23.38
CA VAL A 178 23.04 1.49 -22.15
C VAL A 178 22.48 2.91 -22.19
N GLU A 179 22.62 3.60 -23.31
CA GLU A 179 22.17 5.00 -23.49
C GLU A 179 20.65 5.15 -23.36
N VAL A 180 19.88 4.19 -23.86
CA VAL A 180 18.41 4.25 -23.83
C VAL A 180 17.79 3.78 -22.52
N CYS A 181 18.58 3.22 -21.59
CA CYS A 181 18.05 2.65 -20.35
C CYS A 181 17.72 3.77 -19.34
N PRO A 182 16.43 4.10 -19.08
CA PRO A 182 16.06 5.23 -18.23
C PRO A 182 16.37 5.00 -16.74
N LYS A 183 16.74 3.77 -16.38
CA LYS A 183 17.09 3.35 -15.02
C LYS A 183 18.59 3.07 -14.88
N GLU A 184 19.36 3.30 -15.94
CA GLU A 184 20.82 3.17 -15.96
C GLU A 184 21.34 1.80 -15.47
N ILE A 185 20.66 0.72 -15.83
CA ILE A 185 20.90 -0.64 -15.30
C ILE A 185 22.08 -1.32 -15.99
N LEU A 186 22.36 -0.94 -17.23
CA LEU A 186 23.34 -1.59 -18.08
C LEU A 186 24.67 -0.83 -18.06
N GLN A 187 25.76 -1.54 -18.32
CA GLN A 187 27.09 -0.98 -18.53
C GLN A 187 27.83 -1.79 -19.60
N VAL A 188 28.84 -1.20 -20.24
CA VAL A 188 29.75 -1.96 -21.11
C VAL A 188 30.83 -2.61 -20.25
N THR A 189 31.00 -3.93 -20.38
CA THR A 189 32.01 -4.72 -19.66
C THR A 189 32.89 -5.41 -20.69
N GLY A 190 34.03 -4.80 -21.03
CA GLY A 190 34.90 -5.32 -22.09
C GLY A 190 34.23 -5.22 -23.47
N SER A 191 34.03 -6.35 -24.12
CA SER A 191 33.42 -6.44 -25.46
C SER A 191 31.93 -6.80 -25.45
N VAL A 192 31.28 -6.84 -24.27
CA VAL A 192 29.85 -7.18 -24.13
C VAL A 192 29.17 -6.24 -23.15
N ILE A 193 27.84 -6.32 -23.08
CA ILE A 193 27.04 -5.59 -22.10
C ILE A 193 26.90 -6.39 -20.80
N GLY A 194 26.98 -5.69 -19.67
CA GLY A 194 26.74 -6.22 -18.35
C GLY A 194 25.66 -5.43 -17.60
N VAL A 195 25.25 -5.97 -16.47
CA VAL A 195 24.34 -5.29 -15.53
C VAL A 195 25.19 -4.65 -14.43
N LYS A 196 24.93 -3.38 -14.11
CA LYS A 196 25.58 -2.70 -12.98
C LYS A 196 25.22 -3.42 -11.68
N GLU A 197 26.19 -3.51 -10.77
CA GLU A 197 25.99 -4.15 -9.47
C GLU A 197 24.81 -3.51 -8.72
N GLY A 198 23.90 -4.34 -8.20
CA GLY A 198 22.70 -3.88 -7.48
C GLY A 198 21.61 -3.22 -8.33
N ALA A 199 21.80 -3.02 -9.63
CA ALA A 199 20.85 -2.27 -10.46
C ALA A 199 19.73 -3.13 -11.09
N LEU A 200 19.88 -4.46 -11.14
CA LEU A 200 18.98 -5.38 -11.84
C LEU A 200 17.51 -5.19 -11.42
N GLU A 201 17.25 -5.04 -10.13
CA GLU A 201 15.90 -4.90 -9.57
C GLU A 201 15.19 -3.62 -10.01
N SER A 202 15.94 -2.60 -10.45
CA SER A 202 15.37 -1.37 -10.99
C SER A 202 14.79 -1.51 -12.39
N CYS A 203 15.04 -2.63 -13.10
CA CYS A 203 14.51 -2.86 -14.44
C CYS A 203 12.99 -2.83 -14.47
N SER A 204 12.44 -1.92 -15.28
CA SER A 204 11.00 -1.77 -15.51
C SER A 204 10.45 -2.72 -16.57
N LEU A 205 11.29 -3.61 -17.14
CA LEU A 205 10.93 -4.51 -18.23
C LEU A 205 10.37 -3.78 -19.47
N CYS A 206 10.79 -2.53 -19.69
CA CYS A 206 10.31 -1.69 -20.79
C CYS A 206 10.81 -2.12 -22.19
N ARG A 207 11.84 -2.98 -22.26
CA ARG A 207 12.43 -3.52 -23.50
C ARG A 207 13.00 -2.49 -24.47
N LEU A 208 13.21 -1.23 -24.04
CA LEU A 208 13.88 -0.20 -24.85
C LEU A 208 15.29 -0.63 -25.27
N CYS A 209 16.00 -1.35 -24.40
CA CYS A 209 17.31 -1.91 -24.68
C CYS A 209 17.30 -2.99 -25.77
N GLU A 210 16.26 -3.82 -25.85
CA GLU A 210 16.09 -4.78 -26.96
C GLU A 210 15.85 -4.03 -28.26
N GLN A 211 14.97 -3.02 -28.25
CA GLN A 211 14.67 -2.21 -29.43
C GLN A 211 15.90 -1.46 -29.95
N ALA A 212 16.68 -0.84 -29.05
CA ALA A 212 17.93 -0.16 -29.43
C ALA A 212 18.98 -1.15 -29.97
N CYS A 213 19.08 -2.33 -29.38
CA CYS A 213 19.99 -3.38 -29.86
C CYS A 213 19.58 -3.89 -31.25
N LEU A 214 18.29 -4.05 -31.54
CA LEU A 214 17.83 -4.41 -32.88
C LEU A 214 18.19 -3.31 -33.91
N ASN A 215 18.05 -2.04 -33.53
CA ASN A 215 18.35 -0.90 -34.41
C ASN A 215 19.85 -0.66 -34.64
N SER A 216 20.73 -1.36 -33.90
CA SER A 216 22.18 -1.27 -34.11
C SER A 216 22.66 -1.89 -35.43
N GLY A 217 21.84 -2.76 -36.04
CA GLY A 217 22.22 -3.51 -37.25
C GLY A 217 23.06 -4.76 -36.98
N ILE A 218 23.22 -5.18 -35.72
CA ILE A 218 23.99 -6.38 -35.32
C ILE A 218 23.40 -7.71 -35.83
N GLY A 219 22.14 -7.70 -36.28
CA GLY A 219 21.44 -8.81 -36.92
C GLY A 219 19.92 -8.63 -36.93
N ASP A 220 19.19 -9.64 -37.39
CA ASP A 220 17.72 -9.59 -37.53
C ASP A 220 16.94 -9.69 -36.21
N LYS A 221 17.65 -9.89 -35.10
CA LYS A 221 17.12 -9.99 -33.73
C LYS A 221 18.08 -9.31 -32.77
N PRO A 222 17.59 -8.68 -31.68
CA PRO A 222 18.47 -8.10 -30.67
C PRO A 222 19.37 -9.19 -30.05
N ALA A 223 20.58 -8.80 -29.67
CA ALA A 223 21.53 -9.65 -28.94
C ALA A 223 21.32 -9.59 -27.42
N ILE A 224 20.63 -8.57 -26.89
CA ILE A 224 20.19 -8.49 -25.49
C ILE A 224 18.74 -8.98 -25.35
N HIS A 225 18.45 -9.70 -24.29
CA HIS A 225 17.15 -10.28 -23.99
C HIS A 225 16.68 -9.93 -22.58
N ILE A 226 15.46 -9.42 -22.47
CA ILE A 226 14.81 -9.01 -21.23
C ILE A 226 13.67 -9.98 -20.89
N GLY A 227 14.04 -10.99 -20.10
CA GLY A 227 13.15 -11.99 -19.54
C GLY A 227 12.63 -11.65 -18.15
N MET A 228 11.83 -12.57 -17.63
CA MET A 228 11.19 -12.50 -16.32
C MET A 228 11.30 -13.87 -15.65
N ASP A 229 11.58 -13.89 -14.36
CA ASP A 229 11.44 -15.08 -13.54
C ASP A 229 9.96 -15.31 -13.19
N GLU A 230 9.45 -16.51 -13.45
CA GLU A 230 8.03 -16.86 -13.23
C GLU A 230 7.70 -17.16 -11.76
N ARG A 231 8.72 -17.33 -10.91
CA ARG A 231 8.59 -17.73 -9.50
C ARG A 231 9.17 -16.74 -8.50
N ARG A 232 9.72 -15.61 -8.98
CA ARG A 232 10.26 -14.54 -8.16
C ARG A 232 9.58 -13.21 -8.48
N PHE A 233 9.15 -12.52 -7.44
CA PHE A 233 8.39 -11.27 -7.55
C PHE A 233 9.01 -10.19 -6.65
N LEU A 234 9.25 -9.01 -7.22
CA LEU A 234 9.69 -7.81 -6.50
C LEU A 234 8.45 -7.04 -6.05
N PHE A 235 8.19 -7.04 -4.75
CA PHE A 235 7.10 -6.29 -4.13
C PHE A 235 7.57 -4.89 -3.69
N THR A 236 6.68 -3.93 -3.85
CA THR A 236 6.76 -2.60 -3.25
C THR A 236 5.47 -2.34 -2.49
N VAL A 237 5.59 -2.06 -1.19
CA VAL A 237 4.47 -1.78 -0.30
C VAL A 237 4.73 -0.46 0.43
N GLU A 238 3.81 0.48 0.34
CA GLU A 238 3.82 1.73 1.09
C GLU A 238 2.54 1.84 1.92
N SER A 239 2.71 2.13 3.19
CA SER A 239 1.61 2.32 4.14
C SER A 239 0.96 3.68 3.95
N ALA A 240 -0.34 3.75 4.16
CA ALA A 240 -1.10 4.99 4.28
C ALA A 240 -0.93 5.68 5.64
N GLY A 241 -0.16 5.09 6.57
CA GLY A 241 0.08 5.60 7.92
C GLY A 241 -0.72 4.86 9.00
N ALA A 242 -1.76 4.12 8.62
CA ALA A 242 -2.60 3.40 9.58
C ALA A 242 -1.86 2.26 10.29
N LEU A 243 -0.97 1.56 9.60
CA LEU A 243 -0.20 0.42 10.11
C LEU A 243 1.24 0.47 9.57
N PRO A 244 2.26 0.05 10.34
CA PRO A 244 3.59 -0.19 9.78
C PRO A 244 3.55 -1.24 8.67
N THR A 245 4.41 -1.13 7.67
CA THR A 245 4.45 -2.06 6.51
C THR A 245 4.60 -3.52 6.91
N VAL A 246 5.41 -3.82 7.93
CA VAL A 246 5.55 -5.17 8.50
C VAL A 246 4.21 -5.69 9.03
N GLY A 247 3.45 -4.82 9.70
CA GLY A 247 2.11 -5.13 10.21
C GLY A 247 1.16 -5.49 9.07
N ILE A 248 1.15 -4.70 7.99
CA ILE A 248 0.32 -4.95 6.80
C ILE A 248 0.67 -6.31 6.16
N ILE A 249 1.96 -6.58 5.93
CA ILE A 249 2.42 -7.84 5.33
C ILE A 249 2.03 -9.04 6.22
N LYS A 250 2.25 -8.93 7.54
CA LYS A 250 1.90 -9.96 8.51
C LYS A 250 0.39 -10.24 8.51
N GLN A 251 -0.44 -9.21 8.59
CA GLN A 251 -1.89 -9.36 8.60
C GLN A 251 -2.42 -9.93 7.28
N GLY A 252 -1.85 -9.52 6.13
CA GLY A 252 -2.19 -10.12 4.84
C GLY A 252 -1.88 -11.62 4.77
N LEU A 253 -0.75 -12.06 5.32
CA LEU A 253 -0.41 -13.48 5.41
C LEU A 253 -1.31 -14.24 6.38
N LEU A 254 -1.64 -13.66 7.54
CA LEU A 254 -2.57 -14.25 8.50
C LEU A 254 -3.97 -14.43 7.91
N PHE A 255 -4.44 -13.46 7.13
CA PHE A 255 -5.69 -13.57 6.40
C PHE A 255 -5.69 -14.76 5.44
N LEU A 256 -4.65 -14.89 4.59
CA LEU A 256 -4.55 -16.02 3.66
C LEU A 256 -4.49 -17.37 4.39
N LYS A 257 -3.79 -17.43 5.53
CA LYS A 257 -3.75 -18.64 6.36
C LYS A 257 -5.16 -18.97 6.87
N LYS A 258 -5.86 -18.00 7.45
CA LYS A 258 -7.22 -18.16 7.97
C LYS A 258 -8.18 -18.67 6.90
N GLN A 259 -8.18 -18.09 5.70
CA GLN A 259 -9.01 -18.56 4.59
C GLN A 259 -8.73 -20.03 4.21
N SER A 260 -7.47 -20.45 4.28
CA SER A 260 -7.10 -21.85 4.02
C SER A 260 -7.56 -22.78 5.13
N ASP A 261 -7.47 -22.35 6.39
CA ASP A 261 -7.92 -23.13 7.54
C ASP A 261 -9.45 -23.32 7.50
N GLU A 262 -10.20 -22.24 7.27
CA GLU A 262 -11.67 -22.27 7.16
C GLU A 262 -12.15 -23.19 6.04
N LEU A 263 -11.48 -23.17 4.88
CA LEU A 263 -11.80 -24.08 3.77
C LEU A 263 -11.55 -25.55 4.16
N HIS A 264 -10.47 -25.82 4.89
CA HIS A 264 -10.15 -27.18 5.35
C HIS A 264 -11.20 -27.69 6.37
N GLU A 265 -11.65 -26.83 7.29
CA GLU A 265 -12.72 -27.15 8.24
C GLU A 265 -14.04 -27.42 7.53
N ALA A 266 -14.47 -26.55 6.62
CA ALA A 266 -15.70 -26.73 5.85
C ALA A 266 -15.71 -28.05 5.03
N LEU A 267 -14.57 -28.45 4.47
CA LEU A 267 -14.44 -29.72 3.76
C LEU A 267 -14.54 -30.94 4.69
N SER A 268 -14.17 -30.79 5.96
CA SER A 268 -14.24 -31.86 6.97
C SER A 268 -15.69 -32.13 7.40
N GLU A 269 -16.53 -31.10 7.45
CA GLU A 269 -17.96 -31.23 7.77
C GLU A 269 -18.76 -31.92 6.66
N ILE A 270 -18.36 -31.79 5.40
CA ILE A 270 -19.02 -32.44 4.24
C ILE A 270 -18.79 -33.96 4.23
N ARG A 271 -17.78 -34.46 4.93
CA ARG A 271 -17.48 -35.91 5.02
C ARG A 271 -18.23 -36.63 6.15
N GLY A 272 -19.23 -35.99 6.75
CA GLY A 272 -20.21 -36.58 7.68
C GLY A 272 -21.47 -37.07 6.99
#